data_AF-A0A0M2WU06-F1
#
_entry.id   AF-A0A0M2WU06-F1
#
_cell.length_a   1.000
_cell.length_b   1.000
_cell.length_c   1.000
_cell.angle_alpha   90.00
_cell.angle_beta   90.00
_cell.angle_gamma   90.00
#
_symmetry.space_group_name_H-M   'P 1'
#
loop_
_entity.id
_entity.type
_entity.pdbx_description
1 polymer ?
#
loop_
_entity_poly.entity_id
_entity_poly.type
_entity_poly.pdbx_seq_one_letter_code
_entity_poly.pdbx_strand_id
1 'polypeptide(L)'
;MQAIPAITAITACLLLSCAANARAANYCDSPQWSIVHNKSYDEVMKIATKRDKIRDAECSFTDVILRIQNEEAGIERYPGILLIADQQDESFVVTSRVGAYTIFSYRYNDKHLLQFAMKDHSWAEGEEFQAGAYKITGVKQFKTITGFPTTLLVVQTFQFYGPK
;
A
#
# COMPACT_ATOMS: atom_id res chain seq x y z
N MET A 1 -53.72 19.31 -39.80
CA MET A 1 -53.11 18.00 -39.44
C MET A 1 -51.61 18.12 -39.61
N GLN A 2 -50.88 18.27 -38.52
CA GLN A 2 -49.41 18.18 -38.48
C GLN A 2 -49.07 17.28 -37.30
N ALA A 3 -48.35 16.21 -37.57
CA ALA A 3 -47.68 15.40 -36.56
C ALA A 3 -46.33 15.00 -37.15
N ILE A 4 -45.32 14.95 -36.27
CA ILE A 4 -43.95 14.40 -36.36
C ILE A 4 -42.93 15.46 -35.85
N PRO A 5 -41.90 15.13 -35.03
CA PRO A 5 -41.66 13.91 -34.24
C PRO A 5 -41.45 14.19 -32.74
N ALA A 6 -42.07 13.38 -31.89
CA ALA A 6 -41.67 13.21 -30.49
C ALA A 6 -40.51 12.21 -30.41
N ILE A 7 -39.31 12.59 -30.85
CA ILE A 7 -38.09 11.77 -30.71
C ILE A 7 -36.95 12.67 -30.22
N THR A 8 -37.05 13.18 -29.00
CA THR A 8 -35.92 13.92 -28.38
C THR A 8 -35.78 13.72 -26.87
N ALA A 9 -36.79 13.19 -26.17
CA ALA A 9 -36.71 13.03 -24.71
C ALA A 9 -36.14 11.68 -24.25
N ILE A 10 -36.35 10.59 -25.01
CA ILE A 10 -35.99 9.23 -24.56
C ILE A 10 -34.48 8.98 -24.70
N THR A 11 -33.83 9.56 -25.69
CA THR A 11 -32.39 9.37 -25.95
C THR A 11 -31.50 10.10 -24.93
N ALA A 12 -32.00 11.15 -24.27
CA ALA A 12 -31.24 11.89 -23.25
C ALA A 12 -31.23 11.18 -21.88
N CYS A 13 -32.31 10.49 -21.50
CA CYS A 13 -32.38 9.74 -20.23
C CYS A 13 -31.54 8.45 -20.23
N LEU A 14 -31.28 7.85 -21.40
CA LEU A 14 -30.42 6.67 -21.54
C LEU A 14 -28.92 7.00 -21.51
N LEU A 15 -28.51 8.25 -21.77
CA LEU A 15 -27.11 8.66 -21.69
C LEU A 15 -26.70 9.15 -20.29
N LEU A 16 -27.65 9.56 -19.45
CA LEU A 16 -27.39 9.97 -18.06
C LEU A 16 -27.36 8.80 -17.06
N SER A 17 -27.93 7.65 -17.41
CA SER A 17 -27.97 6.46 -16.55
C SER A 17 -26.74 5.56 -16.68
N CYS A 18 -25.91 5.74 -17.71
CA CYS A 18 -24.62 5.05 -17.85
C CYS A 18 -23.41 5.82 -17.30
N ALA A 19 -23.58 7.06 -16.83
CA ALA A 19 -22.51 7.86 -16.23
C ALA A 19 -22.38 7.68 -14.70
N ALA A 20 -23.37 7.05 -14.06
CA ALA A 20 -23.33 6.76 -12.63
C ALA A 20 -22.68 5.38 -12.42
N ASN A 21 -21.46 5.38 -11.88
CA ASN A 21 -20.66 4.22 -11.48
C ASN A 21 -19.68 3.68 -12.54
N ALA A 22 -19.00 4.54 -13.28
CA ALA A 22 -17.56 4.33 -13.43
C ALA A 22 -16.89 4.67 -12.08
N ARG A 23 -17.19 3.89 -11.02
CA ARG A 23 -16.31 3.86 -9.85
C ARG A 23 -15.01 3.32 -10.41
N ALA A 24 -14.00 4.17 -10.58
CA ALA A 24 -12.66 3.72 -10.88
C ALA A 24 -12.39 2.54 -9.93
N ALA A 25 -12.09 1.36 -10.48
CA ALA A 25 -11.83 0.19 -9.66
C ALA A 25 -10.71 0.57 -8.69
N ASN A 26 -11.05 0.68 -7.40
CA ASN A 26 -10.10 1.03 -6.36
C ASN A 26 -9.03 -0.06 -6.35
N TYR A 27 -7.78 0.33 -6.56
CA TYR A 27 -6.70 -0.64 -6.65
C TYR A 27 -6.44 -1.32 -5.30
N CYS A 28 -6.37 -0.53 -4.22
CA CYS A 28 -6.25 -1.02 -2.84
C CYS A 28 -7.19 -0.23 -1.91
N ASP A 29 -7.58 -0.83 -0.79
CA ASP A 29 -8.38 -0.19 0.26
C ASP A 29 -7.55 0.70 1.21
N SER A 30 -6.74 1.58 0.62
CA SER A 30 -5.95 2.54 1.41
C SER A 30 -6.86 3.59 2.06
N PRO A 31 -6.50 4.11 3.25
CA PRO A 31 -7.34 5.06 3.98
C PRO A 31 -7.47 6.41 3.26
N GLN A 32 -8.49 7.21 3.60
CA GLN A 32 -8.84 8.46 2.91
C GLN A 32 -7.71 9.50 2.83
N TRP A 33 -6.81 9.53 3.83
CA TRP A 33 -5.66 10.42 3.87
C TRP A 33 -4.51 9.98 2.95
N SER A 34 -4.54 8.75 2.44
CA SER A 34 -3.58 8.26 1.47
C SER A 34 -3.83 8.87 0.10
N ILE A 35 -2.78 9.34 -0.59
CA ILE A 35 -2.92 9.83 -1.98
C ILE A 35 -3.43 8.79 -2.98
N VAL A 36 -3.20 7.51 -2.68
CA VAL A 36 -3.60 6.40 -3.54
C VAL A 36 -5.05 5.96 -3.23
N HIS A 37 -5.72 6.65 -2.31
CA HIS A 37 -7.12 6.43 -2.01
C HIS A 37 -8.01 6.70 -3.23
N ASN A 38 -8.93 5.77 -3.48
CA ASN A 38 -9.80 5.76 -4.65
C ASN A 38 -9.04 6.04 -5.96
N LYS A 39 -7.88 5.40 -6.14
CA LYS A 39 -7.12 5.42 -7.39
C LYS A 39 -7.12 4.04 -8.01
N SER A 40 -7.21 4.01 -9.34
CA SER A 40 -6.91 2.82 -10.13
C SER A 40 -5.40 2.54 -10.15
N TYR A 41 -5.03 1.33 -10.56
CA TYR A 41 -3.62 0.94 -10.69
C TYR A 41 -2.83 1.90 -11.58
N ASP A 42 -3.38 2.26 -12.74
CA ASP A 42 -2.71 3.17 -13.69
C ASP A 42 -2.47 4.56 -13.08
N GLU A 43 -3.41 5.07 -12.29
CA GLU A 43 -3.24 6.34 -11.57
C GLU A 43 -2.16 6.23 -10.49
N VAL A 44 -2.16 5.14 -9.71
CA VAL A 44 -1.10 4.84 -8.73
C VAL A 44 0.26 4.81 -9.40
N MET A 45 0.39 4.06 -10.49
CA MET A 45 1.65 3.90 -11.21
C MET A 45 2.11 5.21 -11.86
N LYS A 46 1.20 6.02 -12.39
CA LYS A 46 1.51 7.37 -12.90
C LYS A 46 2.05 8.29 -11.81
N ILE A 47 1.48 8.22 -10.61
CA ILE A 47 1.94 8.97 -9.44
C ILE A 47 3.33 8.48 -9.00
N ALA A 48 3.50 7.16 -8.89
CA ALA A 48 4.71 6.50 -8.44
C ALA A 48 5.92 6.75 -9.35
N THR A 49 5.76 6.50 -10.64
CA THR A 49 6.82 6.63 -11.66
C THR A 49 7.29 8.07 -11.86
N LYS A 50 6.44 9.06 -11.59
CA LYS A 50 6.82 10.48 -11.69
C LYS A 50 7.82 10.90 -10.62
N ARG A 51 7.77 10.29 -9.42
CA ARG A 51 8.64 10.67 -8.30
C ARG A 51 9.87 9.80 -8.15
N ASP A 52 9.78 8.53 -8.55
CA ASP A 52 10.84 7.57 -8.31
C ASP A 52 10.80 6.44 -9.34
N LYS A 53 11.83 5.58 -9.33
CA LYS A 53 11.95 4.40 -10.21
C LYS A 53 11.08 3.25 -9.68
N ILE A 54 9.78 3.48 -9.57
CA ILE A 54 8.79 2.44 -9.25
C ILE A 54 8.38 1.74 -10.54
N ARG A 55 8.43 0.41 -10.55
CA ARG A 55 8.08 -0.43 -11.71
C ARG A 55 6.77 -1.17 -11.54
N ASP A 56 6.32 -1.32 -10.30
CA ASP A 56 5.07 -2.00 -9.97
C ASP A 56 4.51 -1.51 -8.63
N ALA A 57 3.26 -1.82 -8.34
CA ALA A 57 2.61 -1.58 -7.06
C ALA A 57 1.92 -2.86 -6.58
N GLU A 58 1.80 -3.02 -5.27
CA GLU A 58 1.09 -4.14 -4.63
C GLU A 58 0.35 -3.65 -3.38
N CYS A 59 -0.81 -4.25 -3.09
CA CYS A 59 -1.61 -3.97 -1.91
C CYS A 59 -1.20 -4.87 -0.72
N SER A 60 -1.42 -4.37 0.49
CA SER A 60 -1.25 -5.06 1.77
C SER A 60 0.19 -5.46 2.10
N PHE A 61 0.71 -4.89 3.19
CA PHE A 61 2.00 -5.30 3.75
C PHE A 61 1.93 -6.71 4.33
N THR A 62 0.84 -7.00 5.03
CA THR A 62 0.57 -8.29 5.65
C THR A 62 0.64 -9.41 4.61
N ASP A 63 -0.07 -9.26 3.49
CA ASP A 63 -0.12 -10.26 2.43
C ASP A 63 1.26 -10.45 1.77
N VAL A 64 1.97 -9.36 1.49
CA VAL A 64 3.31 -9.40 0.91
C VAL A 64 4.28 -10.18 1.80
N ILE A 65 4.29 -9.89 3.10
CA ILE A 65 5.21 -10.54 4.04
C ILE A 65 4.81 -12.02 4.23
N LEU A 66 3.52 -12.35 4.28
CA LEU A 66 3.05 -13.73 4.36
C LEU A 66 3.50 -14.57 3.16
N ARG A 67 3.35 -14.04 1.93
CA ARG A 67 3.82 -14.75 0.72
C ARG A 67 5.34 -14.93 0.70
N ILE A 68 6.09 -13.98 1.25
CA ILE A 68 7.55 -14.13 1.40
C ILE A 68 7.88 -15.23 2.40
N GLN A 69 7.19 -15.26 3.55
CA GLN A 69 7.41 -16.29 4.57
C GLN A 69 7.02 -17.69 4.10
N ASN A 70 5.97 -17.79 3.28
CA ASN A 70 5.52 -19.04 2.66
C ASN A 70 6.36 -19.45 1.44
N GLU A 71 7.43 -18.72 1.13
CA GLU A 71 8.31 -18.95 -0.03
C GLU A 71 7.59 -18.85 -1.40
N GLU A 72 6.39 -18.25 -1.44
CA GLU A 72 5.63 -18.00 -2.66
C GLU A 72 6.23 -16.85 -3.49
N ALA A 73 6.97 -15.95 -2.83
CA ALA A 73 7.69 -14.86 -3.47
C ALA A 73 9.04 -14.59 -2.81
N GLY A 74 10.10 -14.44 -3.61
CA GLY A 74 11.42 -14.07 -3.09
C GLY A 74 11.44 -12.62 -2.59
N ILE A 75 12.01 -12.37 -1.41
CA ILE A 75 12.11 -11.02 -0.81
C ILE A 75 12.86 -10.02 -1.71
N GLU A 76 13.83 -10.51 -2.49
CA GLU A 76 14.65 -9.73 -3.43
C GLU A 76 13.87 -9.19 -4.64
N ARG A 77 12.61 -9.61 -4.84
CA ARG A 77 11.73 -9.09 -5.89
C ARG A 77 11.27 -7.65 -5.62
N TYR A 78 11.13 -7.30 -4.35
CA TYR A 78 10.41 -6.10 -3.93
C TYR A 78 11.16 -4.77 -4.06
N PRO A 79 12.50 -4.68 -4.25
CA PRO A 79 13.13 -3.42 -4.64
C PRO A 79 12.47 -2.81 -5.90
N GLY A 80 12.07 -1.54 -5.79
CA GLY A 80 11.38 -0.81 -6.87
C GLY A 80 9.88 -1.09 -6.98
N ILE A 81 9.29 -1.80 -6.02
CA ILE A 81 7.83 -1.97 -5.89
C ILE A 81 7.30 -0.97 -4.85
N LEU A 82 6.14 -0.39 -5.16
CA LEU A 82 5.36 0.39 -4.20
C LEU A 82 4.42 -0.54 -3.42
N LEU A 83 4.53 -0.58 -2.10
CA LEU A 83 3.54 -1.25 -1.27
C LEU A 83 2.51 -0.24 -0.76
N ILE A 84 1.25 -0.56 -0.92
CA ILE A 84 0.12 0.22 -0.43
C ILE A 84 -0.43 -0.50 0.79
N ALA A 85 -0.11 0.05 1.97
CA ALA A 85 -0.66 -0.39 3.23
C ALA A 85 -2.13 0.03 3.34
N ASP A 86 -2.97 -0.93 3.69
CA ASP A 86 -4.40 -0.71 3.98
C ASP A 86 -4.64 -0.63 5.49
N GLN A 87 -5.90 -0.45 5.90
CA GLN A 87 -6.25 -0.31 7.31
C GLN A 87 -5.88 -1.53 8.16
N GLN A 88 -5.78 -2.73 7.58
CA GLN A 88 -5.42 -3.93 8.33
C GLN A 88 -3.95 -3.91 8.76
N ASP A 89 -3.11 -3.24 7.96
CA ASP A 89 -1.68 -3.09 8.23
C ASP A 89 -1.37 -2.12 9.38
N GLU A 90 -2.36 -1.41 9.94
CA GLU A 90 -2.17 -0.60 11.16
C GLU A 90 -1.90 -1.49 12.40
N SER A 91 -2.12 -2.80 12.27
CA SER A 91 -1.78 -3.80 13.31
C SER A 91 -0.28 -3.95 13.56
N PHE A 92 0.58 -3.46 12.66
CA PHE A 92 2.02 -3.44 12.89
C PHE A 92 2.38 -2.34 13.88
N VAL A 93 3.18 -2.66 14.89
CA VAL A 93 3.65 -1.68 15.88
C VAL A 93 5.17 -1.63 15.93
N VAL A 94 5.72 -0.50 16.35
CA VAL A 94 7.15 -0.41 16.63
C VAL A 94 7.51 -1.31 17.80
N THR A 95 8.48 -2.19 17.58
CA THR A 95 8.96 -3.14 18.59
C THR A 95 10.42 -2.95 18.97
N SER A 96 11.22 -2.35 18.11
CA SER A 96 12.63 -2.09 18.41
C SER A 96 13.26 -1.07 17.45
N ARG A 97 14.43 -0.57 17.84
CA ARG A 97 15.31 0.22 16.98
C ARG A 97 16.67 -0.48 16.86
N VAL A 98 17.15 -0.65 15.63
CA VAL A 98 18.43 -1.30 15.34
C VAL A 98 19.26 -0.40 14.43
N GLY A 99 20.28 0.24 15.00
CA GLY A 99 21.06 1.26 14.29
C GLY A 99 20.14 2.38 13.80
N ALA A 100 20.19 2.71 12.50
CA ALA A 100 19.35 3.74 11.88
C ALA A 100 17.94 3.27 11.46
N TYR A 101 17.47 2.13 11.97
CA TYR A 101 16.21 1.52 11.54
C TYR A 101 15.25 1.31 12.72
N THR A 102 13.97 1.53 12.47
CA THR A 102 12.87 1.14 13.34
C THR A 102 12.24 -0.14 12.79
N ILE A 103 12.00 -1.13 13.66
CA ILE A 103 11.41 -2.41 13.29
C ILE A 103 9.96 -2.43 13.71
N PHE A 104 9.10 -2.64 12.72
CA PHE A 104 7.67 -2.86 12.91
C PHE A 104 7.39 -4.35 12.90
N SER A 105 6.54 -4.79 13.82
CA SER A 105 6.14 -6.19 13.91
C SER A 105 4.63 -6.33 14.12
N TYR A 106 4.06 -7.38 13.54
CA TYR A 106 2.69 -7.80 13.76
C TYR A 106 2.66 -9.31 14.02
N ARG A 107 2.09 -9.72 15.15
CA ARG A 107 1.88 -11.14 15.47
C ARG A 107 0.54 -11.58 14.87
N TYR A 108 0.60 -12.15 13.68
CA TYR A 108 -0.59 -12.63 12.97
C TYR A 108 -1.24 -13.82 13.68
N ASN A 109 -0.44 -14.72 14.25
CA ASN A 109 -0.90 -15.80 15.14
C ASN A 109 0.29 -16.32 15.98
N ASP A 110 0.06 -17.37 16.78
CA ASP A 110 1.09 -17.97 17.64
C ASP A 110 2.32 -18.46 16.88
N LYS A 111 2.19 -18.74 15.58
CA LYS A 111 3.25 -19.29 14.74
C LYS A 111 3.90 -18.25 13.82
N HIS A 112 3.19 -17.17 13.49
CA HIS A 112 3.63 -16.21 12.47
C HIS A 112 3.82 -14.82 13.08
N LEU A 113 5.08 -14.37 13.02
CA LEU A 113 5.48 -13.00 13.32
C LEU A 113 5.89 -12.35 12.00
N LEU A 114 5.15 -11.32 11.59
CA LEU A 114 5.45 -10.54 10.40
C LEU A 114 6.27 -9.33 10.80
N GLN A 115 7.29 -8.98 10.03
CA GLN A 115 8.18 -7.87 10.35
C GLN A 115 8.68 -7.14 9.09
N PHE A 116 8.90 -5.84 9.22
CA PHE A 116 9.64 -5.04 8.26
C PHE A 116 10.43 -3.93 8.99
N ALA A 117 11.34 -3.27 8.26
CA ALA A 117 12.18 -2.21 8.80
C ALA A 117 11.94 -0.89 8.07
N MET A 118 11.98 0.22 8.80
CA MET A 118 12.00 1.57 8.24
C MET A 118 13.30 2.26 8.60
N LYS A 119 13.93 2.97 7.66
CA LYS A 119 15.08 3.83 7.96
C LYS A 119 14.61 5.19 8.50
N ASP A 120 14.00 5.17 9.67
CA ASP A 120 13.40 6.31 10.36
C ASP A 120 13.38 6.04 11.87
N HIS A 121 13.50 7.07 12.71
CA HIS A 121 13.45 7.01 14.17
C HIS A 121 12.37 7.91 14.79
N SER A 122 11.53 8.54 13.97
CA SER A 122 10.46 9.42 14.50
C SER A 122 9.42 8.69 15.35
N TRP A 123 9.31 7.36 15.18
CA TRP A 123 8.29 6.54 15.81
C TRP A 123 8.73 5.98 17.17
N ALA A 124 7.90 6.14 18.19
CA ALA A 124 8.14 5.59 19.53
C ALA A 124 7.80 4.08 19.58
N GLU A 125 8.37 3.36 20.56
CA GLU A 125 7.99 1.96 20.81
C GLU A 125 6.50 1.85 21.17
N GLY A 126 5.82 0.86 20.58
CA GLY A 126 4.37 0.68 20.71
C GLY A 126 3.52 1.56 19.79
N GLU A 127 4.12 2.48 19.03
CA GLU A 127 3.38 3.29 18.06
C GLU A 127 2.93 2.44 16.85
N GLU A 128 1.67 2.60 16.47
CA GLU A 128 1.02 1.86 15.37
C GLU A 128 1.45 2.38 14.01
N PHE A 129 1.70 1.47 13.08
CA PHE A 129 2.02 1.84 11.70
C PHE A 129 0.85 2.58 11.07
N GLN A 130 1.13 3.64 10.31
CA GLN A 130 0.09 4.38 9.60
C GLN A 130 -0.15 3.75 8.23
N ALA A 131 -1.39 3.41 7.90
CA ALA A 131 -1.71 2.95 6.55
C ALA A 131 -1.48 4.06 5.50
N GLY A 132 -1.08 3.68 4.29
CA GLY A 132 -0.63 4.61 3.26
C GLY A 132 0.27 3.98 2.18
N ALA A 133 0.99 4.82 1.43
CA ALA A 133 1.88 4.37 0.36
C ALA A 133 3.34 4.36 0.82
N TYR A 134 4.07 3.28 0.53
CA TYR A 134 5.42 3.03 1.00
C TYR A 134 6.30 2.40 -0.07
N LYS A 135 7.48 2.96 -0.26
CA LYS A 135 8.47 2.45 -1.21
C LYS A 135 9.34 1.41 -0.54
N ILE A 136 9.55 0.29 -1.22
CA ILE A 136 10.61 -0.65 -0.85
C ILE A 136 11.94 -0.17 -1.40
N THR A 137 12.86 0.09 -0.48
CA THR A 137 14.21 0.62 -0.78
C THR A 137 15.27 -0.46 -0.88
N GLY A 138 14.96 -1.66 -0.38
CA GLY A 138 15.84 -2.81 -0.46
C GLY A 138 15.48 -3.86 0.58
N VAL A 139 16.40 -4.77 0.78
CA VAL A 139 16.37 -5.77 1.86
C VAL A 139 17.59 -5.59 2.73
N LYS A 140 17.48 -5.95 4.01
CA LYS A 140 18.62 -5.88 4.91
C LYS A 140 18.55 -7.00 5.94
N GLN A 141 19.72 -7.56 6.24
CA GLN A 141 19.88 -8.49 7.33
C GLN A 141 20.14 -7.72 8.64
N PHE A 142 19.37 -8.05 9.67
CA PHE A 142 19.47 -7.53 11.02
C PHE A 142 19.82 -8.65 11.97
N LYS A 143 20.58 -8.35 13.03
CA LYS A 143 20.78 -9.29 14.14
C LYS A 143 19.65 -9.08 15.14
N THR A 144 18.93 -10.15 15.48
CA THR A 144 17.91 -10.11 16.54
C THR A 144 18.56 -10.05 17.93
N ILE A 145 17.75 -9.78 18.95
CA ILE A 145 18.17 -9.83 20.37
C ILE A 145 18.69 -11.23 20.74
N THR A 146 18.16 -12.28 20.12
CA THR A 146 18.61 -13.68 20.31
C THR A 146 19.88 -14.02 19.55
N GLY A 147 20.44 -13.07 18.78
CA GLY A 147 21.67 -13.25 18.00
C GLY A 147 21.46 -13.89 16.63
N PHE A 148 20.24 -14.33 16.31
CA PHE A 148 19.92 -14.90 15.01
C PHE A 148 19.70 -13.79 13.97
N PRO A 149 20.24 -13.92 12.75
CA PRO A 149 19.96 -12.96 11.70
C PRO A 149 18.52 -13.11 11.19
N THR A 150 17.86 -11.99 10.95
CA THR A 150 16.58 -11.90 10.23
C THR A 150 16.74 -10.98 9.03
N THR A 151 16.22 -11.37 7.87
CA THR A 151 16.24 -10.56 6.66
C THR A 151 14.89 -9.88 6.50
N LEU A 152 14.88 -8.54 6.48
CA LEU A 152 13.66 -7.76 6.43
C LEU A 152 13.61 -6.87 5.19
N LEU A 153 12.39 -6.64 4.71
CA LEU A 153 12.11 -5.57 3.76
C LEU A 153 12.41 -4.23 4.42
N VAL A 154 13.15 -3.37 3.71
CA VAL A 154 13.40 -2.00 4.13
C VAL A 154 12.48 -1.07 3.38
N VAL A 155 11.55 -0.47 4.11
CA VAL A 155 10.53 0.41 3.56
C VAL A 155 10.83 1.86 3.93
N GLN A 156 10.35 2.76 3.09
CA GLN A 156 10.44 4.20 3.29
C GLN A 156 9.07 4.79 3.01
N THR A 157 8.66 5.73 3.85
CA THR A 157 7.45 6.51 3.64
C THR A 157 7.46 7.11 2.25
N PHE A 158 6.45 6.77 1.47
CA PHE A 158 6.23 7.28 0.13
C PHE A 158 4.88 8.00 0.12
N GLN A 159 4.61 8.73 1.21
CA GLN A 159 3.43 9.56 1.36
C GLN A 159 3.51 10.71 0.36
N PHE A 160 2.74 10.57 -0.71
CA PHE A 160 2.22 11.72 -1.41
C PHE A 160 0.99 12.19 -0.63
N TYR A 161 0.79 13.50 -0.45
CA TYR A 161 -0.31 13.99 0.39
C TYR A 161 -1.66 13.93 -0.34
N GLY A 162 -2.68 13.35 0.29
CA GLY A 162 -4.07 13.81 0.19
C GLY A 162 -4.31 14.97 1.18
N PRO A 163 -5.33 15.83 0.99
CA PRO A 163 -5.57 16.96 1.90
C PRO A 163 -5.87 16.47 3.33
N LYS A 164 -5.35 17.20 4.32
CA LYS A 164 -5.70 17.07 5.73
C LYS A 164 -7.15 17.50 5.98
#